data_AF-A0A3N5ZW93-F1
#
_entry.id   AF-A0A3N5ZW93-F1
#
_cell.length_a   1.000
_cell.length_b   1.000
_cell.length_c   1.000
_cell.angle_alpha   90.00
_cell.angle_beta   90.00
_cell.angle_gamma   90.00
#
_symmetry.space_group_name_H-M   'P 1'
#
loop_
_entity.id
_entity.type
_entity.pdbx_description
1 polymer ?
#
loop_
_entity_poly.entity_id
_entity_poly.type
_entity_poly.pdbx_seq_one_letter_code
_entity_poly.pdbx_strand_id
1 'polypeptide(L)'
;EVWKNKPVTGISPCVVEFGNERLAAGTVLWAAGVAASPLGKALGVPLDRVGRVMVHEDLSVAGHAEVFVVGDLAHLEQDGALLPGVAQVAMQQGRHAARNILRGLEGRERQPFRYRDYGNMATIGRAAAVADFGWLRLSGWIAWMAWLLVHIMKLVGFRNRIGVLIQWAWAYFTYQRSVRLITGKQG
;
A
#
# COMPACT_ATOMS: atom_id res chain seq x y z
N GLU A 1 -6.44 3.04 23.44
CA GLU A 1 -6.02 1.73 23.96
C GLU A 1 -5.54 0.87 22.79
N VAL A 2 -4.55 -0.02 22.97
CA VAL A 2 -4.01 -0.86 21.89
C VAL A 2 -4.09 -2.32 22.31
N TRP A 3 -4.90 -3.10 21.59
CA TRP A 3 -5.19 -4.49 21.89
C TRP A 3 -4.41 -5.35 20.87
N LYS A 4 -3.37 -6.06 21.32
CA LYS A 4 -2.57 -6.99 20.49
C LYS A 4 -3.04 -8.43 20.70
N ASN A 5 -2.79 -9.32 19.74
CA ASN A 5 -3.15 -10.75 19.79
C ASN A 5 -4.66 -11.05 19.97
N LYS A 6 -5.53 -10.12 19.56
CA LYS A 6 -6.99 -10.28 19.62
C LYS A 6 -7.58 -10.17 18.21
N PRO A 7 -7.62 -11.27 17.44
CA PRO A 7 -8.21 -11.24 16.10
C PRO A 7 -9.72 -11.01 16.22
N VAL A 8 -10.25 -10.10 15.40
CA VAL A 8 -11.70 -9.87 15.32
C VAL A 8 -12.35 -11.09 14.70
N THR A 9 -13.31 -11.67 15.40
CA THR A 9 -14.07 -12.86 14.98
C THR A 9 -15.46 -12.52 14.45
N GLY A 10 -16.01 -11.36 14.83
CA GLY A 10 -17.34 -10.93 14.41
C GLY A 10 -17.53 -9.42 14.51
N ILE A 11 -18.40 -8.88 13.65
CA ILE A 11 -18.85 -7.48 13.72
C ILE A 11 -20.38 -7.51 13.63
N SER A 12 -21.04 -6.97 14.66
CA SER A 12 -22.48 -6.81 14.76
C SER A 12 -22.83 -5.33 14.98
N PRO A 13 -24.11 -4.91 14.85
CA PRO A 13 -24.49 -3.55 15.15
C PRO A 13 -24.02 -3.12 16.55
N CYS A 14 -23.23 -2.05 16.58
CA CYS A 14 -22.63 -1.48 17.79
C CYS A 14 -21.67 -2.38 18.58
N VAL A 15 -21.24 -3.53 18.05
CA VAL A 15 -20.40 -4.49 18.77
C VAL A 15 -19.33 -5.10 17.85
N VAL A 16 -18.08 -5.11 18.32
CA VAL A 16 -16.99 -5.89 17.75
C VAL A 16 -16.68 -7.06 18.68
N GLU A 17 -16.54 -8.25 18.12
CA GLU A 17 -16.26 -9.48 18.85
C GLU A 17 -14.84 -9.98 18.54
N PHE A 18 -14.13 -10.44 19.56
CA PHE A 18 -12.83 -11.10 19.40
C PHE A 18 -12.76 -12.28 20.36
N GLY A 19 -13.05 -13.48 19.83
CA GLY A 19 -13.25 -14.68 20.62
C GLY A 19 -14.53 -14.59 21.44
N ASN A 20 -14.40 -14.70 22.77
CA ASN A 20 -15.54 -14.61 23.70
C ASN A 20 -15.76 -13.20 24.27
N GLU A 21 -14.90 -12.24 23.92
CA GLU A 21 -15.01 -10.86 24.39
C GLU A 21 -15.79 -9.99 23.40
N ARG A 22 -16.52 -9.01 23.93
CA ARG A 22 -17.32 -8.05 23.17
C ARG A 22 -16.93 -6.64 23.53
N LEU A 23 -16.75 -5.80 22.53
CA LEU A 23 -16.47 -4.38 22.67
C LEU A 23 -17.58 -3.56 22.03
N ALA A 24 -18.21 -2.70 22.82
CA ALA A 24 -19.16 -1.73 22.28
C ALA A 24 -18.44 -0.73 21.38
N ALA A 25 -18.89 -0.58 20.14
CA ALA A 25 -18.29 0.30 19.16
C ALA A 25 -19.37 0.94 18.29
N GLY A 26 -19.59 2.26 18.42
CA GLY A 26 -20.53 3.00 17.56
C GLY A 26 -20.07 3.12 16.11
N THR A 27 -18.75 3.08 15.87
CA THR A 27 -18.14 3.12 14.53
C THR A 27 -17.01 2.11 14.46
N VAL A 28 -16.99 1.31 13.40
CA VAL A 28 -15.94 0.32 13.14
C VAL A 28 -15.23 0.68 11.84
N LEU A 29 -13.91 0.86 11.89
CA LEU A 29 -13.07 1.11 10.72
C LEU A 29 -12.24 -0.15 10.45
N TRP A 30 -12.48 -0.80 9.30
CA TRP A 30 -11.79 -2.03 8.93
C TRP A 30 -10.64 -1.74 7.96
N ALA A 31 -9.41 -1.89 8.45
CA ALA A 31 -8.18 -1.68 7.67
C ALA A 31 -7.33 -2.97 7.56
N ALA A 32 -7.92 -4.12 7.86
CA ALA A 32 -7.21 -5.41 7.91
C ALA A 32 -7.53 -6.29 6.70
N GLY A 33 -6.48 -6.91 6.13
CA GLY A 33 -6.62 -7.90 5.08
C GLY A 33 -6.94 -7.31 3.70
N VAL A 34 -6.29 -7.86 2.68
CA VAL A 34 -6.60 -7.59 1.27
C VAL A 34 -6.88 -8.93 0.62
N ALA A 35 -8.06 -9.08 0.02
CA ALA A 35 -8.39 -10.25 -0.79
C ALA A 35 -7.83 -10.05 -2.22
N ALA A 36 -7.31 -11.12 -2.84
CA ALA A 36 -6.88 -11.03 -4.23
C ALA A 36 -8.06 -10.73 -5.15
N SER A 37 -7.79 -10.00 -6.23
CA SER A 37 -8.83 -9.61 -7.19
C SER A 37 -9.48 -10.85 -7.84
N PRO A 38 -10.81 -10.89 -7.99
CA PRO A 38 -11.50 -11.92 -8.77
C PRO A 38 -10.97 -12.08 -10.20
N LEU A 39 -10.34 -11.03 -10.75
CA LEU A 39 -9.70 -11.05 -12.06
C LEU A 39 -8.65 -12.17 -12.19
N GLY A 40 -7.91 -12.49 -11.12
CA GLY A 40 -6.92 -13.57 -11.16
C GLY A 40 -7.54 -14.90 -11.58
N LYS A 41 -8.72 -15.23 -11.03
CA LYS A 41 -9.47 -16.45 -11.39
C LYS A 41 -9.98 -16.44 -12.82
N ALA A 42 -10.35 -15.28 -13.33
CA ALA A 42 -10.86 -15.15 -14.70
C ALA A 42 -9.78 -15.38 -15.77
N LEU A 43 -8.50 -15.26 -15.43
CA LEU A 43 -7.38 -15.45 -16.37
C LEU A 43 -7.13 -16.92 -16.72
N GLY A 44 -7.64 -17.90 -15.93
CA GLY A 44 -7.46 -19.33 -16.21
C GLY A 44 -6.01 -19.83 -16.08
N VAL A 45 -5.15 -19.08 -15.39
CA VAL A 45 -3.72 -19.36 -15.21
C VAL A 45 -3.43 -19.86 -13.79
N PRO A 46 -2.27 -20.47 -13.53
CA PRO A 46 -1.91 -20.92 -12.18
C PRO A 46 -1.97 -19.79 -11.15
N LEU A 47 -2.69 -20.03 -10.05
CA LEU A 47 -2.84 -19.09 -8.95
C LEU A 47 -2.29 -19.68 -7.65
N ASP A 48 -1.88 -18.79 -6.74
CA ASP A 48 -1.59 -19.18 -5.37
C ASP A 48 -2.87 -19.42 -4.54
N ARG A 49 -2.70 -19.84 -3.28
CA ARG A 49 -3.81 -20.17 -2.37
C ARG A 49 -4.75 -19.00 -2.09
N VAL A 50 -4.29 -17.76 -2.24
CA VAL A 50 -5.08 -16.55 -1.97
C VAL A 50 -5.61 -15.91 -3.26
N GLY A 51 -5.29 -16.45 -4.43
CA GLY A 51 -5.81 -16.02 -5.73
C GLY A 51 -4.90 -15.07 -6.52
N ARG A 52 -3.62 -14.96 -6.17
CA ARG A 52 -2.62 -14.18 -6.94
C ARG A 52 -2.09 -15.00 -8.11
N VAL A 53 -1.77 -14.34 -9.20
CA VAL A 53 -1.24 -14.96 -10.42
C VAL A 53 0.23 -15.30 -10.23
N MET A 54 0.60 -16.56 -10.46
CA MET A 54 2.00 -16.97 -10.48
C MET A 54 2.70 -16.39 -11.71
N VAL A 55 3.71 -15.55 -11.49
CA VAL A 55 4.49 -14.90 -12.56
C VAL A 55 5.93 -15.39 -12.57
N HIS A 56 6.57 -15.32 -13.74
CA HIS A 56 8.01 -15.50 -13.88
C HIS A 56 8.80 -14.31 -13.33
N GLU A 57 10.12 -14.45 -13.25
CA GLU A 57 11.01 -13.37 -12.77
C GLU A 57 10.91 -12.11 -13.62
N ASP A 58 10.55 -12.21 -14.91
CA ASP A 58 10.33 -11.07 -15.80
C ASP A 58 8.95 -10.41 -15.65
N LEU A 59 8.11 -10.90 -14.73
CA LEU A 59 6.72 -10.53 -14.45
C LEU A 59 5.69 -11.03 -15.47
N SER A 60 6.09 -11.90 -16.40
CA SER A 60 5.18 -12.51 -17.37
C SER A 60 4.42 -13.70 -16.79
N VAL A 61 3.28 -14.03 -17.41
CA VAL A 61 2.45 -15.17 -17.02
C VAL A 61 2.89 -16.42 -17.78
N ALA A 62 2.94 -17.57 -17.10
CA ALA A 62 3.29 -18.84 -17.72
C ALA A 62 2.36 -19.16 -18.91
N GLY A 63 2.95 -19.47 -20.06
CA GLY A 63 2.21 -19.72 -21.31
C GLY A 63 1.73 -18.47 -22.06
N HIS A 64 1.89 -17.27 -21.47
CA HIS A 64 1.43 -16.00 -22.02
C HIS A 64 2.52 -14.93 -21.88
N ALA A 65 3.54 -15.02 -22.74
CA ALA A 65 4.69 -14.11 -22.68
C ALA A 65 4.29 -12.64 -22.91
N GLU A 66 3.20 -12.38 -23.61
CA GLU A 66 2.63 -11.06 -23.89
C GLU A 66 1.89 -10.43 -22.69
N VAL A 67 1.57 -11.23 -21.66
CA VAL A 67 0.80 -10.79 -20.50
C VAL A 67 1.71 -10.61 -19.29
N PHE A 68 1.61 -9.44 -18.66
CA PHE A 68 2.35 -9.10 -17.44
C PHE A 68 1.38 -8.82 -16.29
N VAL A 69 1.68 -9.35 -15.10
CA VAL A 69 0.90 -9.08 -13.89
C VAL A 69 1.82 -8.43 -12.85
N VAL A 70 1.33 -7.35 -12.23
CA VAL A 70 2.08 -6.52 -11.29
C VAL A 70 1.23 -6.15 -10.07
N GLY A 71 1.88 -5.68 -9.02
CA GLY A 71 1.26 -5.26 -7.77
C GLY A 71 0.69 -6.44 -6.98
N ASP A 72 -0.36 -6.18 -6.21
CA ASP A 72 -0.91 -7.13 -5.23
C ASP A 72 -1.54 -8.38 -5.85
N LEU A 73 -1.77 -8.38 -7.17
CA LEU A 73 -2.26 -9.55 -7.91
C LEU A 73 -1.12 -10.49 -8.33
N ALA A 74 0.13 -10.04 -8.33
CA ALA A 74 1.28 -10.86 -8.72
C ALA A 74 1.80 -11.67 -7.53
N HIS A 75 2.09 -12.95 -7.77
CA HIS A 75 2.86 -13.79 -6.88
C HIS A 75 4.29 -13.92 -7.41
N LEU A 76 5.23 -13.27 -6.72
CA LEU A 76 6.65 -13.35 -7.01
C LEU A 76 7.44 -13.44 -5.70
N GLU A 77 8.25 -14.48 -5.56
CA GLU A 77 9.14 -14.67 -4.42
C GLU A 77 10.56 -14.22 -4.75
N GLN A 78 11.19 -13.56 -3.78
CA GLN A 78 12.60 -13.17 -3.85
C GLN A 78 13.25 -13.51 -2.51
N ASP A 79 14.45 -14.08 -2.57
CA ASP A 79 15.24 -14.42 -1.39
C ASP A 79 14.49 -15.30 -0.37
N GLY A 80 13.64 -16.21 -0.89
CA GLY A 80 12.83 -17.15 -0.10
C GLY A 80 11.55 -16.58 0.50
N ALA A 81 11.17 -15.34 0.14
CA ALA A 81 9.97 -14.70 0.64
C ALA A 81 9.14 -14.04 -0.45
N LEU A 82 7.81 -14.08 -0.29
CA LEU A 82 6.87 -13.36 -1.15
C LEU A 82 7.06 -11.84 -0.99
N LEU A 83 7.08 -11.12 -2.12
CA LEU A 83 7.18 -9.68 -2.08
C LEU A 83 5.99 -9.04 -1.33
N PRO A 84 6.24 -7.97 -0.54
CA PRO A 84 5.20 -7.33 0.24
C PRO A 84 4.17 -6.63 -0.65
N GLY A 85 2.89 -6.73 -0.27
CA GLY A 85 1.78 -6.02 -0.92
C GLY A 85 1.77 -4.54 -0.56
N VAL A 86 2.76 -3.80 -1.06
CA VAL A 86 2.95 -2.37 -0.80
C VAL A 86 3.09 -1.61 -2.12
N ALA A 87 2.63 -0.36 -2.10
CA ALA A 87 2.65 0.50 -3.29
C ALA A 87 4.04 0.63 -3.93
N GLN A 88 5.12 0.60 -3.12
CA GLN A 88 6.48 0.66 -3.63
C GLN A 88 6.84 -0.51 -4.55
N VAL A 89 6.43 -1.74 -4.20
CA VAL A 89 6.63 -2.94 -5.03
C VAL A 89 5.83 -2.78 -6.32
N ALA A 90 4.55 -2.45 -6.24
CA ALA A 90 3.68 -2.28 -7.40
C ALA A 90 4.21 -1.22 -8.39
N MET A 91 4.70 -0.08 -7.89
CA MET A 91 5.30 0.97 -8.70
C MET A 91 6.57 0.52 -9.41
N GLN A 92 7.44 -0.22 -8.71
CA GLN A 92 8.68 -0.74 -9.31
C GLN A 92 8.37 -1.81 -10.35
N GLN A 93 7.45 -2.74 -10.06
CA GLN A 93 7.01 -3.78 -10.98
C GLN A 93 6.38 -3.16 -12.23
N GLY A 94 5.49 -2.17 -12.10
CA GLY A 94 4.88 -1.50 -13.25
C GLY A 94 5.90 -0.85 -14.19
N ARG A 95 6.90 -0.16 -13.64
CA ARG A 95 8.01 0.41 -14.44
C ARG A 95 8.86 -0.67 -15.09
N HIS A 96 9.07 -1.79 -14.39
CA HIS A 96 9.85 -2.91 -14.92
C HIS A 96 9.14 -3.63 -16.06
N ALA A 97 7.86 -3.94 -15.89
CA ALA A 97 7.02 -4.53 -16.93
C ALA A 97 7.02 -3.65 -18.19
N ALA A 98 6.86 -2.33 -18.05
CA ALA A 98 6.93 -1.41 -19.18
C ALA A 98 8.28 -1.49 -19.93
N ARG A 99 9.40 -1.56 -19.21
CA ARG A 99 10.74 -1.73 -19.82
C ARG A 99 10.88 -3.08 -20.52
N ASN A 100 10.34 -4.16 -19.96
CA ASN A 100 10.38 -5.49 -20.59
C ASN A 100 9.49 -5.57 -21.84
N ILE A 101 8.33 -4.90 -21.83
CA ILE A 101 7.47 -4.76 -23.02
C ILE A 101 8.25 -4.06 -24.14
N LEU A 102 8.87 -2.91 -23.85
CA LEU A 102 9.68 -2.18 -24.83
C LEU A 102 10.84 -3.02 -25.37
N ARG A 103 11.56 -3.74 -24.50
CA ARG A 103 12.62 -4.68 -24.93
C ARG A 103 12.09 -5.76 -25.86
N GLY A 104 10.95 -6.34 -25.55
CA GLY A 104 10.31 -7.35 -26.40
C GLY A 104 9.95 -6.80 -27.79
N LEU A 105 9.42 -5.58 -27.87
CA LEU A 105 9.15 -4.91 -29.15
C LEU A 105 10.41 -4.64 -29.96
N GLU A 106 11.55 -4.42 -29.29
CA GLU A 106 12.87 -4.23 -29.92
C GLU A 106 13.61 -5.55 -30.21
N GLY A 107 13.01 -6.71 -29.95
CA GLY A 107 13.65 -8.02 -30.10
C GLY A 107 14.80 -8.27 -29.11
N ARG A 108 14.87 -7.50 -28.02
CA ARG A 108 15.88 -7.65 -26.97
C ARG A 108 15.42 -8.61 -25.88
N GLU A 109 16.40 -9.23 -25.24
CA GLU A 109 16.15 -10.10 -24.09
C GLU A 109 15.53 -9.31 -22.91
N ARG A 110 14.55 -9.94 -22.27
CA ARG A 110 13.86 -9.44 -21.08
C ARG A 110 14.75 -9.58 -19.86
N GLN A 111 14.52 -8.72 -18.86
CA GLN A 111 15.30 -8.73 -17.63
C GLN A 111 14.46 -9.21 -16.45
N PRO A 112 15.07 -9.93 -15.49
CA PRO A 112 14.39 -10.29 -14.25
C PRO A 112 14.12 -9.04 -13.42
N PHE A 113 12.98 -9.02 -12.74
CA PHE A 113 12.64 -8.02 -11.76
C PHE A 113 13.41 -8.28 -10.47
N ARG A 114 13.96 -7.25 -9.85
CA ARG A 114 14.53 -7.30 -8.50
C ARG A 114 14.01 -6.11 -7.71
N TYR A 115 13.31 -6.40 -6.61
CA TYR A 115 12.77 -5.38 -5.73
C TYR A 115 13.89 -4.71 -4.97
N ARG A 116 13.87 -3.38 -4.94
CA ARG A 116 14.76 -2.59 -4.09
C ARG A 116 13.96 -1.91 -3.00
N ASP A 117 14.16 -2.34 -1.76
CA ASP A 117 13.52 -1.70 -0.62
C ASP A 117 14.19 -0.37 -0.28
N TYR A 118 13.46 0.73 -0.47
CA TYR A 118 13.88 2.08 -0.07
C TYR A 118 13.58 2.41 1.40
N GLY A 119 12.97 1.49 2.16
CA GLY A 119 12.57 1.70 3.54
C GLY A 119 11.09 2.06 3.71
N ASN A 120 10.64 2.02 4.95
CA ASN A 120 9.26 2.23 5.36
C ASN A 120 9.13 3.46 6.26
N MET A 121 8.04 4.20 6.11
CA MET A 121 7.72 5.31 7.00
C MET A 121 6.25 5.26 7.38
N ALA A 122 5.96 5.42 8.67
CA ALA A 122 4.60 5.46 9.20
C ALA A 122 4.45 6.66 10.15
N THR A 123 3.33 7.38 10.03
CA THR A 123 2.97 8.43 10.99
C THR A 123 2.08 7.84 12.07
N ILE A 124 2.40 8.10 13.34
CA ILE A 124 1.66 7.57 14.50
C ILE A 124 0.77 8.67 15.11
N GLY A 125 0.97 9.93 14.70
CA GLY A 125 0.13 11.05 15.09
C GLY A 125 0.77 12.39 14.75
N ARG A 126 0.30 13.42 15.44
CA ARG A 126 0.85 14.78 15.33
C ARG A 126 2.30 14.79 15.83
N ALA A 127 3.24 15.26 15.01
CA ALA A 127 4.67 15.35 15.35
C ALA A 127 5.38 14.01 15.70
N ALA A 128 4.76 12.86 15.41
CA ALA A 128 5.32 11.55 15.68
C ALA A 128 5.26 10.65 14.43
N ALA A 129 6.43 10.28 13.91
CA ALA A 129 6.56 9.28 12.88
C ALA A 129 7.65 8.29 13.24
N VAL A 130 7.67 7.17 12.53
CA VAL A 130 8.75 6.19 12.54
C VAL A 130 9.20 6.02 11.09
N ALA A 131 10.51 6.11 10.88
CA ALA A 131 11.13 5.84 9.59
C ALA A 131 12.17 4.73 9.79
N ASP A 132 12.05 3.66 9.00
CA ASP A 132 12.98 2.54 8.98
C ASP A 132 13.55 2.40 7.57
N PHE A 133 14.83 2.75 7.42
CA PHE A 133 15.57 2.63 6.16
C PHE A 133 16.41 1.34 6.09
N GLY A 134 16.19 0.39 6.99
CA GLY A 134 16.99 -0.83 7.16
C GLY A 134 18.29 -0.58 7.92
N TRP A 135 19.10 0.38 7.48
CA TRP A 135 20.36 0.78 8.14
C TRP A 135 20.18 1.88 9.19
N LEU A 136 19.05 2.58 9.18
CA LEU A 136 18.75 3.68 10.09
C LEU A 136 17.29 3.65 10.51
N ARG A 137 17.05 3.67 11.82
CA ARG A 137 15.73 3.81 12.41
C ARG A 137 15.61 5.16 13.11
N LEU A 138 14.70 5.99 12.63
CA LEU A 138 14.38 7.28 13.23
C LEU A 138 12.97 7.19 13.84
N SER A 139 12.78 7.84 14.99
CA SER A 139 11.48 7.94 15.63
C SER A 139 11.21 9.36 16.16
N GLY A 140 9.95 9.66 16.44
CA GLY A 140 9.53 10.93 17.04
C GLY A 140 9.53 12.08 16.03
N TRP A 141 9.92 13.26 16.50
CA TRP A 141 9.81 14.51 15.75
C TRP A 141 10.76 14.57 14.54
N ILE A 142 11.97 14.02 14.66
CA ILE A 142 12.95 13.99 13.56
C ILE A 142 12.44 13.11 12.41
N ALA A 143 11.90 11.94 12.73
CA ALA A 143 11.25 11.08 11.74
C ALA A 143 10.04 11.76 11.10
N TRP A 144 9.28 12.55 11.88
CA TRP A 144 8.15 13.31 11.36
C TRP A 144 8.58 14.40 10.37
N MET A 145 9.68 15.13 10.65
CA MET A 145 10.26 16.08 9.71
C MET A 145 10.77 15.39 8.44
N ALA A 146 11.46 14.25 8.57
CA ALA A 146 11.94 13.49 7.43
C ALA A 146 10.77 12.99 6.55
N TRP A 147 9.70 12.50 7.18
CA TRP A 147 8.47 12.12 6.49
C TRP A 147 7.87 13.29 5.72
N LEU A 148 7.76 14.48 6.37
CA LEU A 148 7.24 15.69 5.74
C LEU A 148 8.06 16.08 4.51
N LEU A 149 9.39 16.08 4.64
CA LEU A 149 10.32 16.39 3.55
C LEU A 149 10.14 15.44 2.36
N VAL A 150 10.13 14.13 2.60
CA VAL A 150 9.96 13.12 1.54
C VAL A 150 8.60 13.24 0.87
N HIS A 151 7.54 13.46 1.65
CA HIS A 151 6.18 13.61 1.14
C HIS A 151 6.07 14.84 0.22
N ILE A 152 6.64 15.98 0.64
CA ILE A 152 6.70 17.22 -0.16
C ILE A 152 7.48 17.03 -1.45
N MET A 153 8.63 16.34 -1.42
CA MET A 153 9.42 16.10 -2.63
C MET A 153 8.67 15.24 -3.64
N LYS A 154 7.90 14.23 -3.17
CA LYS A 154 7.14 13.29 -4.01
C LYS A 154 5.81 13.85 -4.56
N LEU A 155 5.33 15.00 -4.09
CA LEU A 155 4.10 15.65 -4.57
C LEU A 155 4.28 16.22 -5.99
N VAL A 156 3.83 15.54 -7.04
CA VAL A 156 3.97 16.01 -8.44
C VAL A 156 3.32 17.41 -8.63
N GLY A 157 4.10 18.42 -9.03
CA GLY A 157 3.61 19.77 -9.38
C GLY A 157 4.27 20.91 -8.59
N PHE A 158 5.34 21.50 -9.13
CA PHE A 158 6.17 22.52 -8.47
C PHE A 158 5.43 23.84 -8.13
N ARG A 159 4.32 24.18 -8.81
CA ARG A 159 3.67 25.50 -8.69
C ARG A 159 2.70 25.68 -7.53
N ASN A 160 2.27 24.60 -6.85
CA ASN A 160 1.24 24.69 -5.79
C ASN A 160 1.65 24.11 -4.42
N ARG A 161 2.88 23.61 -4.26
CA ARG A 161 3.32 22.92 -3.03
C ARG A 161 3.37 23.85 -1.81
N ILE A 162 3.83 25.09 -1.99
CA ILE A 162 3.90 26.07 -0.89
C ILE A 162 2.48 26.45 -0.43
N GLY A 163 1.53 26.61 -1.36
CA GLY A 163 0.13 26.86 -1.03
C GLY A 163 -0.52 25.71 -0.25
N VAL A 164 -0.27 24.46 -0.66
CA VAL A 164 -0.74 23.27 0.07
C VAL A 164 -0.05 23.19 1.44
N LEU A 165 1.24 23.50 1.53
CA LEU A 165 1.97 23.52 2.82
C LEU A 165 1.47 24.60 3.76
N ILE A 166 1.21 25.81 3.26
CA ILE A 166 0.64 26.91 4.04
C ILE A 166 -0.79 26.56 4.43
N GLN A 167 -1.59 25.97 3.54
CA GLN A 167 -2.95 25.53 3.86
C GLN A 167 -2.95 24.38 4.87
N TRP A 168 -2.02 23.43 4.79
CA TRP A 168 -1.84 22.37 5.77
C TRP A 168 -1.34 22.93 7.10
N ALA A 169 -0.33 23.80 7.08
CA ALA A 169 0.17 24.47 8.27
C ALA A 169 -0.91 25.32 8.93
N TRP A 170 -1.69 26.06 8.14
CA TRP A 170 -2.83 26.84 8.56
C TRP A 170 -3.94 25.95 9.12
N ALA A 171 -4.39 24.90 8.42
CA ALA A 171 -5.40 23.96 8.93
C ALA A 171 -4.93 23.24 10.22
N TYR A 172 -3.64 22.94 10.31
CA TYR A 172 -2.99 22.34 11.48
C TYR A 172 -2.90 23.31 12.66
N PHE A 173 -2.73 24.61 12.41
CA PHE A 173 -2.72 25.67 13.44
C PHE A 173 -4.13 26.17 13.80
N THR A 174 -5.04 26.26 12.83
CA THR A 174 -6.35 26.94 12.95
C THR A 174 -7.51 25.99 13.24
N TYR A 175 -7.26 24.69 13.46
CA TYR A 175 -8.30 23.76 13.90
C TYR A 175 -9.54 23.66 12.98
N GLN A 176 -9.48 24.12 11.73
CA GLN A 176 -10.62 24.01 10.82
C GLN A 176 -10.78 22.59 10.30
N ARG A 177 -11.55 21.79 11.05
CA ARG A 177 -12.21 20.57 10.56
C ARG A 177 -13.24 20.98 9.51
N SER A 178 -12.88 20.92 8.24
CA SER A 178 -13.88 20.72 7.18
C SER A 178 -14.17 19.23 7.07
N VAL A 179 -14.78 18.63 8.11
CA VAL A 179 -15.43 17.33 7.93
C VAL A 179 -16.65 17.61 7.08
N ARG A 180 -16.51 17.49 5.76
CA ARG A 180 -17.65 17.48 4.85
C ARG A 180 -18.36 16.14 5.07
N LEU A 181 -19.24 16.11 6.06
CA LEU A 181 -20.19 15.03 6.26
C LEU A 181 -21.10 15.00 5.03
N ILE A 182 -20.85 14.06 4.12
CA ILE A 182 -21.84 13.68 3.12
C ILE A 182 -22.82 12.77 3.86
N THR A 183 -23.77 13.35 4.57
CA THR A 183 -24.95 12.61 5.01
C THR A 183 -25.82 12.42 3.78
N GLY A 184 -25.84 11.20 3.23
CA GLY A 184 -26.87 10.82 2.28
C GLY A 184 -28.22 10.99 2.97
N LYS A 185 -29.13 11.78 2.37
CA LYS A 185 -30.54 11.79 2.76
C LYS A 185 -31.04 10.35 2.65
N GLN A 186 -31.36 9.73 3.77
CA GLN A 186 -32.24 8.57 3.79
C GLN A 186 -33.65 9.08 3.43
N GLY A 187 -34.18 8.57 2.32
CA GLY A 187 -35.62 8.53 2.08
C GLY A 187 -36.23 7.33 2.76
#